data_AF-A0A0G0MK67-F1
#
_entry.id   AF-A0A0G0MK67-F1
#
_cell.length_a   1.000
_cell.length_b   1.000
_cell.length_c   1.000
_cell.angle_alpha   90.00
_cell.angle_beta   90.00
_cell.angle_gamma   90.00
#
_symmetry.space_group_name_H-M   'P 1'
#
loop_
_entity.id
_entity.type
_entity.pdbx_description
1 polymer ?
#
loop_
_entity_poly.entity_id
_entity_poly.type
_entity_poly.pdbx_seq_one_letter_code
_entity_poly.pdbx_strand_id
1 'polypeptide(L)'
;MLNFSQLTQDQFSRPETLQAVKAEAFDLVDHLMVPESKKLAAQLEDRLKTMPTMAASAPEIYSQYQKMVIYLRLVALMALDNNTVLELIQKNYLDSFDAGLDLNERMTGKMYSIPDLIWPEYAEQLAYALKQNIQKIGQKPIIIKGETSPQAPTIQNWLADYDRTLGPDLKNDLEQEEYLAKNPNAKLLDGNEKIKLRNVLKFYNNLKPIPTAIIEKAFRDIGVYDALEKEPGESAPAKQPYIIAEPTIIQAPKRYSRPDNRDQYLESPEEEPKTKPAPYIPPAQKPSAPVQPAYTRPVASIPPSSPLKQEAQIPVPPKPTPPSVQQPASPRPAFSPAQQPTPQIPQPQPHSQPAKKAAPQFFSQPAPNLPKIPQYEPPHAPQQDPPRQAPVPQSPYLEPINVPDLPKTSSPAKPEPDPRIQGNIVDLKNIEK
;
A
#
# COMPACT_ATOMS: atom_id res chain seq x y z
N MET A 1 -5.20 -1.84 30.87
CA MET A 1 -5.91 -2.35 29.68
C MET A 1 -7.39 -2.42 30.00
N LEU A 2 -8.21 -1.70 29.25
CA LEU A 2 -9.67 -1.78 29.38
C LEU A 2 -10.12 -3.19 28.99
N ASN A 3 -10.99 -3.80 29.80
CA ASN A 3 -11.56 -5.10 29.45
C ASN A 3 -12.79 -4.90 28.54
N PHE A 4 -12.56 -4.77 27.23
CA PHE A 4 -13.61 -4.50 26.24
C PHE A 4 -14.73 -5.56 26.23
N SER A 5 -14.43 -6.79 26.65
CA SER A 5 -15.40 -7.89 26.69
C SER A 5 -16.58 -7.63 27.64
N GLN A 6 -16.42 -6.72 28.62
CA GLN A 6 -17.42 -6.46 29.66
C GLN A 6 -18.27 -5.20 29.40
N LEU A 7 -17.91 -4.36 28.43
CA LEU A 7 -18.58 -3.08 28.20
C LEU A 7 -19.91 -3.29 27.48
N THR A 8 -21.03 -2.91 28.10
CA THR A 8 -22.36 -2.90 27.45
C THR A 8 -22.38 -1.98 26.22
N GLN A 9 -23.37 -2.15 25.33
CA GLN A 9 -23.48 -1.31 24.13
C GLN A 9 -23.61 0.18 24.47
N ASP A 10 -24.38 0.51 25.50
CA ASP A 10 -24.55 1.89 25.95
C ASP A 10 -23.24 2.49 26.46
N GLN A 11 -22.42 1.69 27.16
CA GLN A 11 -21.08 2.11 27.60
C GLN A 11 -20.13 2.26 26.41
N PHE A 12 -20.15 1.32 25.47
CA PHE A 12 -19.29 1.34 24.29
C PHE A 12 -19.63 2.50 23.33
N SER A 13 -20.86 2.99 23.37
CA SER A 13 -21.31 4.17 22.60
C SER A 13 -20.98 5.50 23.28
N ARG A 14 -20.32 5.50 24.45
CA ARG A 14 -19.97 6.74 25.15
C ARG A 14 -18.70 7.37 24.55
N PRO A 15 -18.66 8.70 24.35
CA PRO A 15 -17.47 9.40 23.87
C PRO A 15 -16.23 9.15 24.73
N GLU A 16 -16.38 9.00 26.04
CA GLU A 16 -15.28 8.75 26.96
C GLU A 16 -14.63 7.37 26.71
N THR A 17 -15.45 6.36 26.43
CA THR A 17 -14.96 5.02 26.07
C THR A 17 -14.27 5.03 24.73
N LEU A 18 -14.82 5.73 23.74
CA LEU A 18 -14.16 5.92 22.43
C LEU A 18 -12.80 6.59 22.60
N GLN A 19 -12.72 7.66 23.39
CA GLN A 19 -11.47 8.39 23.62
C GLN A 19 -10.41 7.53 24.30
N ALA A 20 -10.81 6.70 25.27
CA ALA A 20 -9.88 5.79 25.94
C ALA A 20 -9.36 4.68 25.00
N VAL A 21 -10.23 4.08 24.18
CA VAL A 21 -9.82 3.10 23.16
C VAL A 21 -8.90 3.75 22.14
N LYS A 22 -9.20 4.98 21.73
CA LYS A 22 -8.42 5.75 20.77
C LYS A 22 -7.02 6.06 21.28
N ALA A 23 -6.90 6.43 22.56
CA ALA A 23 -5.59 6.62 23.19
C ALA A 23 -4.78 5.33 23.20
N GLU A 24 -5.39 4.19 23.59
CA GLU A 24 -4.72 2.89 23.59
C GLU A 24 -4.33 2.45 22.16
N ALA A 25 -5.22 2.62 21.18
CA ALA A 25 -4.94 2.25 19.80
C ALA A 25 -3.82 3.09 19.19
N PHE A 26 -3.78 4.40 19.44
CA PHE A 26 -2.70 5.25 18.95
C PHE A 26 -1.36 4.94 19.61
N ASP A 27 -1.34 4.65 20.91
CA ASP A 27 -0.11 4.22 21.58
C ASP A 27 0.48 2.96 20.93
N LEU A 28 -0.36 1.97 20.59
CA LEU A 28 0.08 0.77 19.88
C LEU A 28 0.54 1.06 18.44
N VAL A 29 -0.11 2.00 17.75
CA VAL A 29 0.26 2.41 16.38
C VAL A 29 1.59 3.14 16.38
N ASP A 30 1.79 4.11 17.27
CA ASP A 30 3.00 4.93 17.36
C ASP A 30 4.23 4.08 17.73
N HIS A 31 4.06 3.11 18.63
CA HIS A 31 5.12 2.20 19.06
C HIS A 31 5.20 0.92 18.20
N LEU A 32 4.36 0.78 17.19
CA LEU A 32 4.38 -0.33 16.23
C LEU A 32 4.25 -1.71 16.90
N MET A 33 3.45 -1.81 17.95
CA MET A 33 3.29 -3.01 18.79
C MET A 33 2.45 -4.08 18.08
N VAL A 34 3.10 -4.93 17.27
CA VAL A 34 2.43 -5.88 16.35
C VAL A 34 1.49 -6.87 17.06
N PRO A 35 1.92 -7.64 18.09
CA PRO A 35 1.04 -8.63 18.73
C PRO A 35 -0.17 -8.00 19.43
N GLU A 36 0.05 -6.90 20.15
CA GLU A 36 -0.96 -6.15 20.88
C GLU A 36 -1.96 -5.51 19.91
N SER A 37 -1.47 -4.94 18.81
CA SER A 37 -2.33 -4.36 17.76
C SER A 37 -3.24 -5.42 17.16
N LYS A 38 -2.70 -6.61 16.84
CA LYS A 38 -3.51 -7.74 16.34
C LYS A 38 -4.60 -8.14 17.34
N LYS A 39 -4.22 -8.26 18.62
CA LYS A 39 -5.13 -8.65 19.70
C LYS A 39 -6.23 -7.62 19.90
N LEU A 40 -5.89 -6.33 19.95
CA LEU A 40 -6.86 -5.25 20.13
C LEU A 40 -7.80 -5.13 18.93
N ALA A 41 -7.27 -5.25 17.70
CA ALA A 41 -8.10 -5.25 16.49
C ALA A 41 -9.16 -6.36 16.52
N ALA A 42 -8.77 -7.58 16.89
CA ALA A 42 -9.70 -8.72 17.00
C ALA A 42 -10.76 -8.47 18.08
N GLN A 43 -10.36 -8.00 19.27
CA GLN A 43 -11.29 -7.70 20.36
C GLN A 43 -12.31 -6.62 19.98
N LEU A 44 -11.87 -5.55 19.34
CA LEU A 44 -12.76 -4.47 18.88
C LEU A 44 -13.71 -4.96 17.79
N GLU A 45 -13.21 -5.69 16.81
CA GLU A 45 -14.02 -6.23 15.73
C GLU A 45 -15.09 -7.21 16.23
N ASP A 46 -14.71 -8.14 17.12
CA ASP A 46 -15.65 -9.06 17.74
C ASP A 46 -16.73 -8.31 18.53
N ARG A 47 -16.34 -7.24 19.25
CA ARG A 47 -17.32 -6.41 19.97
C ARG A 47 -18.28 -5.71 19.01
N LEU A 48 -17.77 -5.10 17.95
CA LEU A 48 -18.59 -4.41 16.94
C LEU A 48 -19.58 -5.37 16.26
N LYS A 49 -19.17 -6.62 16.00
CA LYS A 49 -20.06 -7.67 15.45
C LYS A 49 -21.22 -8.01 16.39
N THR A 50 -21.00 -7.97 17.71
CA THR A 50 -22.06 -8.24 18.71
C THR A 50 -23.03 -7.08 18.92
N MET A 51 -22.76 -5.89 18.36
CA MET A 51 -23.57 -4.67 18.51
C MET A 51 -24.05 -4.09 17.17
N PRO A 52 -24.80 -4.84 16.36
CA PRO A 52 -25.21 -4.37 15.02
C PRO A 52 -26.07 -3.11 15.05
N THR A 53 -26.81 -2.85 16.14
CA THR A 53 -27.64 -1.64 16.30
C THR A 53 -26.82 -0.38 16.52
N MET A 54 -25.56 -0.50 16.95
CA MET A 54 -24.68 0.66 17.16
C MET A 54 -24.40 1.43 15.88
N ALA A 55 -24.29 0.73 14.74
CA ALA A 55 -24.12 1.35 13.43
C ALA A 55 -25.29 2.29 13.08
N ALA A 56 -26.50 2.01 13.58
CA ALA A 56 -27.67 2.85 13.39
C ALA A 56 -27.83 3.93 14.47
N SER A 57 -27.56 3.60 15.75
CA SER A 57 -27.76 4.53 16.86
C SER A 57 -26.65 5.55 17.05
N ALA A 58 -25.40 5.20 16.72
CA ALA A 58 -24.22 6.05 16.88
C ALA A 58 -23.24 5.86 15.71
N PRO A 59 -23.63 6.21 14.47
CA PRO A 59 -22.87 5.91 13.26
C PRO A 59 -21.46 6.52 13.25
N GLU A 60 -21.29 7.72 13.79
CA GLU A 60 -19.99 8.40 13.85
C GLU A 60 -19.00 7.66 14.75
N ILE A 61 -19.44 7.24 15.94
CA ILE A 61 -18.62 6.48 16.89
C ILE A 61 -18.27 5.12 16.31
N TYR A 62 -19.24 4.43 15.71
CA TYR A 62 -19.02 3.15 15.04
C TYR A 62 -17.97 3.27 13.91
N SER A 63 -18.06 4.31 13.08
CA SER A 63 -17.08 4.57 12.02
C SER A 63 -15.67 4.82 12.58
N GLN A 64 -15.55 5.55 13.69
CA GLN A 64 -14.25 5.75 14.34
C GLN A 64 -13.66 4.45 14.87
N TYR A 65 -14.46 3.56 15.46
CA TYR A 65 -13.99 2.23 15.86
C TYR A 65 -13.53 1.38 14.67
N GLN A 66 -14.27 1.39 13.56
CA GLN A 66 -13.85 0.69 12.34
C GLN A 66 -12.50 1.23 11.83
N LYS A 67 -12.31 2.56 11.87
CA LYS A 67 -11.03 3.18 11.48
C LYS A 67 -9.87 2.72 12.36
N MET A 68 -10.07 2.64 13.68
CA MET A 68 -9.06 2.11 14.60
C MET A 68 -8.73 0.64 14.34
N VAL A 69 -9.74 -0.20 14.06
CA VAL A 69 -9.50 -1.61 13.67
C VAL A 69 -8.62 -1.69 12.42
N ILE A 70 -8.86 -0.84 11.42
CA ILE A 70 -8.03 -0.76 10.21
C ILE A 70 -6.58 -0.38 10.57
N TYR A 71 -6.37 0.66 11.37
CA TYR A 71 -5.02 1.09 11.77
C TYR A 71 -4.25 0.01 12.53
N LEU A 72 -4.89 -0.63 13.50
CA LEU A 72 -4.30 -1.71 14.27
C LEU A 72 -3.96 -2.92 13.38
N ARG A 73 -4.82 -3.23 12.39
CA ARG A 73 -4.54 -4.27 11.40
C ARG A 73 -3.36 -3.92 10.49
N LEU A 74 -3.24 -2.65 10.08
CA LEU A 74 -2.10 -2.18 9.27
C LEU A 74 -0.77 -2.28 10.04
N VAL A 75 -0.76 -2.00 11.34
CA VAL A 75 0.42 -2.27 12.21
C VAL A 75 0.70 -3.76 12.28
N ALA A 76 -0.36 -4.56 12.48
CA ALA A 76 -0.27 -6.00 12.64
C ALA A 76 -0.02 -6.77 11.33
N LEU A 77 0.21 -6.10 10.19
CA LEU A 77 0.18 -6.68 8.84
C LEU A 77 1.02 -7.97 8.71
N MET A 78 2.22 -8.00 9.30
CA MET A 78 3.10 -9.17 9.26
C MET A 78 2.52 -10.42 9.96
N ALA A 79 1.66 -10.22 10.97
CA ALA A 79 1.06 -11.28 11.76
C ALA A 79 -0.34 -11.69 11.27
N LEU A 80 -0.90 -11.00 10.27
CA LEU A 80 -2.19 -11.33 9.66
C LEU A 80 -2.05 -12.44 8.62
N ASP A 81 -3.13 -13.16 8.38
CA ASP A 81 -3.19 -14.12 7.28
C ASP A 81 -3.23 -13.40 5.93
N ASN A 82 -2.87 -14.13 4.89
CA ASN A 82 -2.70 -13.58 3.55
C ASN A 82 -4.01 -12.98 2.98
N ASN A 83 -5.17 -13.60 3.24
CA ASN A 83 -6.44 -13.10 2.72
C ASN A 83 -6.84 -11.77 3.38
N THR A 84 -6.64 -11.67 4.70
CA THR A 84 -6.88 -10.41 5.43
C THR A 84 -5.97 -9.30 4.92
N VAL A 85 -4.70 -9.60 4.62
CA VAL A 85 -3.78 -8.61 4.04
C VAL A 85 -4.24 -8.18 2.63
N LEU A 86 -4.61 -9.12 1.76
CA LEU A 86 -5.16 -8.80 0.43
C LEU A 86 -6.39 -7.89 0.53
N GLU A 87 -7.31 -8.19 1.45
CA GLU A 87 -8.49 -7.36 1.70
C GLU A 87 -8.11 -5.94 2.15
N LEU A 88 -7.15 -5.82 3.08
CA LEU A 88 -6.67 -4.51 3.55
C LEU A 88 -6.04 -3.70 2.43
N ILE A 89 -5.21 -4.31 1.57
CA ILE A 89 -4.62 -3.61 0.43
C ILE A 89 -5.69 -3.19 -0.58
N GLN A 90 -6.69 -4.04 -0.82
CA GLN A 90 -7.78 -3.74 -1.75
C GLN A 90 -8.68 -2.60 -1.26
N LYS A 91 -8.99 -2.54 0.04
CA LYS A 91 -10.03 -1.63 0.56
C LYS A 91 -9.48 -0.42 1.31
N ASN A 92 -8.31 -0.55 1.92
CA ASN A 92 -7.82 0.34 2.97
C ASN A 92 -6.36 0.76 2.82
N TYR A 93 -5.76 0.63 1.64
CA TYR A 93 -4.38 1.06 1.39
C TYR A 93 -4.13 2.52 1.80
N LEU A 94 -5.00 3.48 1.42
CA LEU A 94 -4.78 4.89 1.75
C LEU A 94 -4.95 5.22 3.24
N ASP A 95 -5.56 4.34 4.03
CA ASP A 95 -5.72 4.53 5.47
C ASP A 95 -4.36 4.46 6.20
N SER A 96 -3.33 3.85 5.58
CA SER A 96 -1.98 3.82 6.16
C SER A 96 -1.34 5.19 6.23
N PHE A 97 -1.62 6.09 5.27
CA PHE A 97 -1.10 7.45 5.28
C PHE A 97 -1.69 8.26 6.43
N ASP A 98 -2.99 8.11 6.66
CA ASP A 98 -3.65 8.76 7.79
C ASP A 98 -3.14 8.23 9.14
N ALA A 99 -2.68 6.98 9.18
CA ALA A 99 -2.04 6.38 10.35
C ALA A 99 -0.53 6.68 10.47
N GLY A 100 0.07 7.40 9.50
CA GLY A 100 1.52 7.67 9.50
C GLY A 100 2.38 6.42 9.25
N LEU A 101 1.83 5.38 8.62
CA LEU A 101 2.51 4.11 8.38
C LEU A 101 3.03 4.00 6.94
N ASP A 102 4.31 3.64 6.78
CA ASP A 102 4.86 3.22 5.50
C ASP A 102 4.55 1.73 5.24
N LEU A 103 3.61 1.48 4.33
CA LEU A 103 3.22 0.12 3.96
C LEU A 103 4.34 -0.65 3.25
N ASN A 104 5.28 0.02 2.58
CA ASN A 104 6.42 -0.67 1.96
C ASN A 104 7.26 -1.36 3.03
N GLU A 105 7.62 -0.63 4.08
CA GLU A 105 8.41 -1.16 5.19
C GLU A 105 7.71 -2.36 5.87
N ARG A 106 6.40 -2.24 6.10
CA ARG A 106 5.60 -3.34 6.68
C ARG A 106 5.54 -4.56 5.78
N MET A 107 5.40 -4.34 4.48
CA MET A 107 5.34 -5.43 3.51
C MET A 107 6.68 -6.12 3.34
N THR A 108 7.79 -5.40 3.46
CA THR A 108 9.14 -6.00 3.56
C THR A 108 9.22 -6.97 4.74
N GLY A 109 8.69 -6.60 5.91
CA GLY A 109 8.59 -7.52 7.05
C GLY A 109 7.73 -8.75 6.76
N LYS A 110 6.59 -8.58 6.07
CA LYS A 110 5.72 -9.68 5.64
C LYS A 110 6.42 -10.60 4.62
N MET A 111 7.16 -10.04 3.68
CA MET A 111 7.93 -10.78 2.67
C MET A 111 8.87 -11.79 3.34
N TYR A 112 9.62 -11.38 4.36
CA TYR A 112 10.52 -12.28 5.11
C TYR A 112 9.79 -13.37 5.92
N SER A 113 8.50 -13.23 6.16
CA SER A 113 7.69 -14.27 6.83
C SER A 113 7.12 -15.31 5.87
N ILE A 114 7.20 -15.07 4.56
CA ILE A 114 6.65 -15.94 3.51
C ILE A 114 7.81 -16.71 2.88
N PRO A 115 7.68 -18.03 2.64
CA PRO A 115 8.70 -18.78 1.92
C PRO A 115 8.97 -18.19 0.53
N ASP A 116 10.24 -18.08 0.13
CA ASP A 116 10.66 -17.48 -1.15
C ASP A 116 9.94 -18.07 -2.36
N LEU A 117 9.60 -19.37 -2.33
CA LEU A 117 8.89 -20.07 -3.39
C LEU A 117 7.45 -19.56 -3.60
N ILE A 118 6.81 -19.05 -2.53
CA ILE A 118 5.41 -18.61 -2.52
C ILE A 118 5.32 -17.10 -2.76
N TRP A 119 6.38 -16.34 -2.45
CA TRP A 119 6.38 -14.90 -2.54
C TRP A 119 5.96 -14.35 -3.93
N PRO A 120 6.44 -14.86 -5.08
CA PRO A 120 6.06 -14.32 -6.39
C PRO A 120 4.56 -14.37 -6.65
N GLU A 121 3.90 -15.50 -6.35
CA GLU A 121 2.46 -15.67 -6.52
C GLU A 121 1.70 -14.72 -5.58
N TYR A 122 2.15 -14.61 -4.33
CA TYR A 122 1.51 -13.71 -3.37
C TYR A 122 1.70 -12.23 -3.71
N ALA A 123 2.87 -11.84 -4.23
CA ALA A 123 3.13 -10.48 -4.70
C ALA A 123 2.23 -10.12 -5.90
N GLU A 124 1.99 -11.07 -6.81
CA GLU A 124 1.01 -10.90 -7.89
C GLU A 124 -0.41 -10.70 -7.37
N GLN A 125 -0.81 -11.49 -6.36
CA GLN A 125 -2.12 -11.31 -5.70
C GLN A 125 -2.23 -9.94 -5.02
N LEU A 126 -1.18 -9.45 -4.34
CA LEU A 126 -1.14 -8.11 -3.76
C LEU A 126 -1.24 -7.02 -4.83
N ALA A 127 -0.53 -7.17 -5.94
CA ALA A 127 -0.57 -6.25 -7.06
C ALA A 127 -1.98 -6.21 -7.69
N TYR A 128 -2.62 -7.37 -7.83
CA TYR A 128 -4.00 -7.48 -8.26
C TYR A 128 -4.96 -6.81 -7.28
N ALA A 129 -4.84 -7.07 -5.98
CA ALA A 129 -5.66 -6.46 -4.94
C ALA A 129 -5.56 -4.92 -4.97
N LEU A 130 -4.35 -4.38 -5.12
CA LEU A 130 -4.12 -2.94 -5.26
C LEU A 130 -4.76 -2.37 -6.54
N LYS A 131 -4.71 -3.10 -7.65
CA LYS A 131 -5.41 -2.72 -8.90
C LYS A 131 -6.93 -2.72 -8.78
N GLN A 132 -7.50 -3.38 -7.77
CA GLN A 132 -8.93 -3.35 -7.48
C GLN A 132 -9.30 -2.29 -6.43
N ASN A 133 -8.34 -1.47 -5.97
CA ASN A 133 -8.58 -0.48 -4.93
C ASN A 133 -9.27 0.78 -5.49
N ILE A 134 -10.45 1.10 -4.94
CA ILE A 134 -11.32 2.21 -5.36
C ILE A 134 -11.14 3.49 -4.55
N GLN A 135 -10.19 3.53 -3.59
CA GLN A 135 -9.89 4.74 -2.83
C GLN A 135 -9.31 5.81 -3.77
N LYS A 136 -9.68 7.08 -3.53
CA LYS A 136 -9.36 8.21 -4.42
C LYS A 136 -8.07 8.93 -4.01
N ILE A 137 -7.28 9.32 -5.01
CA ILE A 137 -6.11 10.21 -4.88
C ILE A 137 -6.34 11.38 -5.84
N GLY A 138 -6.72 12.54 -5.30
CA GLY A 138 -7.18 13.66 -6.13
C GLY A 138 -8.68 13.89 -6.03
N GLN A 139 -9.06 15.15 -6.25
CA GLN A 139 -10.46 15.57 -6.44
C GLN A 139 -10.88 15.55 -7.91
N LYS A 140 -9.93 15.81 -8.82
CA LYS A 140 -10.21 16.01 -10.25
C LYS A 140 -10.23 14.67 -11.00
N PRO A 141 -11.17 14.46 -11.95
CA PRO A 141 -11.14 13.32 -12.84
C PRO A 141 -9.82 13.25 -13.63
N ILE A 142 -9.40 12.04 -13.99
CA ILE A 142 -8.18 11.79 -14.79
C ILE A 142 -8.55 11.22 -16.15
N ILE A 143 -7.76 11.53 -17.18
CA ILE A 143 -7.91 10.93 -18.50
C ILE A 143 -6.80 9.88 -18.65
N ILE A 144 -7.18 8.61 -18.61
CA ILE A 144 -6.23 7.50 -18.76
C ILE A 144 -5.69 7.52 -20.19
N LYS A 145 -4.38 7.36 -20.38
CA LYS A 145 -3.76 7.30 -21.72
C LYS A 145 -4.50 6.31 -22.63
N GLY A 146 -4.91 6.79 -23.80
CA GLY A 146 -5.69 6.03 -24.80
C GLY A 146 -7.21 6.04 -24.61
N GLU A 147 -7.72 6.57 -23.49
CA GLU A 147 -9.14 6.81 -23.27
C GLU A 147 -9.52 8.27 -23.55
N THR A 148 -10.77 8.49 -23.91
CA THR A 148 -11.33 9.83 -24.16
C THR A 148 -12.21 10.31 -23.01
N SER A 149 -12.78 9.39 -22.24
CA SER A 149 -13.67 9.69 -21.12
C SER A 149 -12.88 9.97 -19.85
N PRO A 150 -13.18 11.07 -19.12
CA PRO A 150 -12.65 11.28 -17.79
C PRO A 150 -13.11 10.18 -16.81
N GLN A 151 -12.18 9.65 -16.04
CA GLN A 151 -12.39 8.61 -15.04
C GLN A 151 -12.23 9.17 -13.62
N ALA A 152 -12.83 8.50 -12.64
CA ALA A 152 -12.61 8.85 -11.23
C ALA A 152 -11.13 8.66 -10.87
N PRO A 153 -10.54 9.51 -10.01
CA PRO A 153 -9.11 9.45 -9.67
C PRO A 153 -8.83 8.39 -8.60
N THR A 154 -9.21 7.13 -8.85
CA THR A 154 -9.00 5.99 -7.93
C THR A 154 -7.60 5.40 -8.08
N ILE A 155 -7.09 4.69 -7.07
CA ILE A 155 -5.83 3.93 -7.16
C ILE A 155 -5.83 3.04 -8.41
N GLN A 156 -6.90 2.27 -8.62
CA GLN A 156 -7.09 1.45 -9.82
C GLN A 156 -6.82 2.22 -11.12
N ASN A 157 -7.41 3.41 -11.28
CA ASN A 157 -7.29 4.18 -12.51
C ASN A 157 -5.92 4.87 -12.64
N TRP A 158 -5.31 5.27 -11.53
CA TRP A 158 -3.93 5.76 -11.50
C TRP A 158 -2.93 4.69 -11.95
N LEU A 159 -3.08 3.45 -11.46
CA LEU A 159 -2.24 2.34 -11.87
C LEU A 159 -2.45 1.98 -13.35
N ALA A 160 -3.69 2.03 -13.84
CA ALA A 160 -3.97 1.81 -15.25
C ALA A 160 -3.32 2.89 -16.15
N ASP A 161 -3.38 4.16 -15.76
CA ASP A 161 -2.72 5.24 -16.50
C ASP A 161 -1.19 5.11 -16.47
N TYR A 162 -0.64 4.74 -15.32
CA TYR A 162 0.79 4.49 -15.14
C TYR A 162 1.30 3.36 -16.04
N ASP A 163 0.65 2.19 -16.01
CA ASP A 163 1.02 1.03 -16.84
C ASP A 163 0.87 1.34 -18.34
N ARG A 164 -0.15 2.10 -18.78
CA ARG A 164 -0.29 2.49 -20.19
C ARG A 164 0.74 3.56 -20.61
N THR A 165 1.21 4.37 -19.67
CA THR A 165 2.18 5.43 -19.93
C THR A 165 3.58 4.88 -20.09
N LEU A 166 4.04 4.06 -19.13
CA LEU A 166 5.41 3.57 -19.07
C LEU A 166 5.57 2.10 -19.50
N GLY A 167 4.47 1.35 -19.63
CA GLY A 167 4.48 -0.10 -19.82
C GLY A 167 4.33 -0.88 -18.50
N PRO A 168 3.98 -2.17 -18.57
CA PRO A 168 3.71 -3.00 -17.40
C PRO A 168 4.96 -3.46 -16.65
N ASP A 169 6.16 -3.30 -17.23
CA ASP A 169 7.41 -3.77 -16.64
C ASP A 169 7.78 -3.02 -15.34
N LEU A 170 8.77 -3.57 -14.62
CA LEU A 170 9.37 -2.89 -13.46
C LEU A 170 9.95 -1.54 -13.89
N LYS A 171 9.61 -0.49 -13.13
CA LYS A 171 10.10 0.88 -13.34
C LYS A 171 10.96 1.31 -12.17
N ASN A 172 12.02 2.06 -12.46
CA ASN A 172 12.89 2.62 -11.43
C ASN A 172 12.31 3.93 -10.86
N ASP A 173 12.92 4.43 -9.78
CA ASP A 173 12.51 5.67 -9.11
C ASP A 173 12.55 6.89 -10.05
N LEU A 174 13.51 6.94 -10.99
CA LEU A 174 13.63 8.04 -11.94
C LEU A 174 12.44 8.07 -12.91
N GLU A 175 12.10 6.94 -13.53
CA GLU A 175 10.93 6.82 -14.41
C GLU A 175 9.63 7.17 -13.68
N GLN A 176 9.53 6.78 -12.41
CA GLN A 176 8.39 7.12 -11.57
C GLN A 176 8.29 8.64 -11.33
N GLU A 177 9.38 9.31 -10.97
CA GLU A 177 9.41 10.77 -10.80
C GLU A 177 9.15 11.49 -12.14
N GLU A 178 9.67 10.96 -13.24
CA GLU A 178 9.36 11.49 -14.57
C GLU A 178 7.87 11.40 -14.90
N TYR A 179 7.20 10.30 -14.56
CA TYR A 179 5.76 10.18 -14.70
C TYR A 179 5.04 11.24 -13.87
N LEU A 180 5.37 11.39 -12.58
CA LEU A 180 4.75 12.40 -11.71
C LEU A 180 4.99 13.84 -12.19
N ALA A 181 6.14 14.11 -12.80
CA ALA A 181 6.52 15.43 -13.31
C ALA A 181 5.92 15.74 -14.68
N LYS A 182 5.83 14.76 -15.60
CA LYS A 182 5.45 14.99 -17.00
C LYS A 182 3.96 14.72 -17.25
N ASN A 183 3.34 13.77 -16.54
CA ASN A 183 1.95 13.36 -16.78
C ASN A 183 0.96 14.51 -16.50
N PRO A 184 0.04 14.82 -17.43
CA PRO A 184 -0.88 15.95 -17.28
C PRO A 184 -1.87 15.77 -16.12
N ASN A 185 -2.30 14.53 -15.82
CA ASN A 185 -3.16 14.26 -14.68
C ASN A 185 -2.39 14.48 -13.37
N ALA A 186 -1.18 13.92 -13.25
CA ALA A 186 -0.38 14.00 -12.03
C ALA A 186 0.02 15.44 -11.68
N LYS A 187 0.21 16.31 -12.69
CA LYS A 187 0.49 17.75 -12.49
C LYS A 187 -0.62 18.48 -11.75
N LEU A 188 -1.87 18.01 -11.85
CA LEU A 188 -3.04 18.65 -11.24
C LEU A 188 -3.23 18.32 -9.76
N LEU A 189 -2.49 17.34 -9.25
CA LEU A 189 -2.50 16.93 -7.85
C LEU A 189 -1.76 17.94 -6.97
N ASP A 190 -2.24 18.11 -5.75
CA ASP A 190 -1.53 18.87 -4.72
C ASP A 190 -0.30 18.10 -4.18
N GLY A 191 0.47 18.74 -3.30
CA GLY A 191 1.68 18.13 -2.74
C GLY A 191 1.42 16.84 -1.95
N ASN A 192 0.36 16.80 -1.14
CA ASN A 192 0.02 15.64 -0.32
C ASN A 192 -0.52 14.50 -1.18
N GLU A 193 -1.35 14.81 -2.17
CA GLU A 193 -1.88 13.86 -3.14
C GLU A 193 -0.74 13.25 -3.99
N LYS A 194 0.25 14.05 -4.41
CA LYS A 194 1.45 13.53 -5.09
C LYS A 194 2.26 12.58 -4.21
N ILE A 195 2.40 12.87 -2.92
CA ILE A 195 3.07 11.97 -1.98
C ILE A 195 2.31 10.64 -1.87
N LYS A 196 0.98 10.67 -1.79
CA LYS A 196 0.15 9.46 -1.79
C LYS A 196 0.35 8.65 -3.08
N LEU A 197 0.25 9.30 -4.24
CA LEU A 197 0.44 8.64 -5.54
C LEU A 197 1.85 8.04 -5.66
N ARG A 198 2.90 8.78 -5.29
CA ARG A 198 4.29 8.29 -5.30
C ARG A 198 4.44 7.01 -4.50
N ASN A 199 3.89 6.96 -3.29
CA ASN A 199 4.00 5.78 -2.43
C ASN A 199 3.20 4.59 -2.97
N VAL A 200 2.02 4.82 -3.54
CA VAL A 200 1.24 3.79 -4.26
C VAL A 200 2.05 3.21 -5.42
N LEU A 201 2.65 4.07 -6.26
CA LEU A 201 3.45 3.64 -7.41
C LEU A 201 4.70 2.86 -6.98
N LYS A 202 5.39 3.34 -5.94
CA LYS A 202 6.56 2.67 -5.36
C LYS A 202 6.19 1.28 -4.84
N PHE A 203 5.11 1.19 -4.06
CA PHE A 203 4.60 -0.08 -3.55
C PHE A 203 4.19 -1.03 -4.67
N TYR A 204 3.48 -0.52 -5.67
CA TYR A 204 3.10 -1.30 -6.84
C TYR A 204 4.32 -1.85 -7.61
N ASN A 205 5.35 -1.03 -7.82
CA ASN A 205 6.60 -1.45 -8.45
C ASN A 205 7.35 -2.51 -7.63
N ASN A 206 7.40 -2.37 -6.29
CA ASN A 206 8.05 -3.33 -5.40
C ASN A 206 7.40 -4.73 -5.42
N LEU A 207 6.13 -4.82 -5.85
CA LEU A 207 5.43 -6.09 -6.03
C LEU A 207 5.67 -6.75 -7.39
N LYS A 208 6.26 -6.04 -8.36
CA LYS A 208 6.54 -6.60 -9.68
C LYS A 208 7.70 -7.59 -9.59
N PRO A 209 7.65 -8.71 -10.32
CA PRO A 209 8.77 -9.64 -10.36
C PRO A 209 10.00 -8.95 -10.95
N ILE A 210 11.17 -9.24 -10.38
CA ILE A 210 12.44 -8.77 -10.93
C ILE A 210 12.64 -9.51 -12.27
N PRO A 211 12.79 -8.80 -13.40
CA PRO A 211 13.04 -9.44 -14.68
C PRO A 211 14.26 -10.35 -14.63
N THR A 212 14.14 -11.58 -15.15
CA THR A 212 15.23 -12.56 -15.17
C THR A 212 16.48 -12.02 -15.85
N ALA A 213 16.34 -11.18 -16.88
CA ALA A 213 17.46 -10.53 -17.55
C ALA A 213 18.32 -9.66 -16.59
N ILE A 214 17.70 -9.01 -15.60
CA ILE A 214 18.43 -8.22 -14.59
C ILE A 214 19.20 -9.16 -13.66
N ILE A 215 18.56 -10.26 -13.25
CA ILE A 215 19.17 -11.28 -12.39
C ILE A 215 20.35 -11.95 -13.10
N GLU A 216 20.18 -12.37 -14.35
CA GLU A 216 21.23 -12.95 -15.18
C GLU A 216 22.40 -12.01 -15.39
N LYS A 217 22.13 -10.72 -15.66
CA LYS A 217 23.17 -9.70 -15.77
C LYS A 217 23.93 -9.55 -14.46
N ALA A 218 23.23 -9.47 -13.32
CA ALA A 218 23.87 -9.37 -12.01
C ALA A 218 24.77 -10.58 -11.70
N PHE A 219 24.32 -11.80 -12.01
CA PHE A 219 25.12 -13.01 -11.85
C PHE A 219 26.33 -13.06 -12.79
N ARG A 220 26.21 -12.55 -14.03
CA ARG A 220 27.36 -12.38 -14.94
C ARG A 220 28.37 -11.37 -14.39
N ASP A 221 27.90 -10.22 -13.90
CA ASP A 221 28.76 -9.15 -13.38
C ASP A 221 29.53 -9.59 -12.11
N ILE A 222 29.00 -10.52 -11.32
CA ILE A 222 29.67 -11.11 -10.14
C ILE A 222 30.67 -12.22 -10.54
N GLY A 223 30.70 -12.63 -11.82
CA GLY A 223 31.59 -13.68 -12.31
C GLY A 223 31.18 -15.10 -11.87
N VAL A 224 29.93 -15.28 -11.42
CA VAL A 224 29.42 -16.60 -10.98
C VAL A 224 29.34 -17.57 -12.16
N TYR A 225 28.95 -17.08 -13.34
CA TYR A 225 28.87 -17.90 -14.54
C TYR A 225 30.26 -18.28 -15.11
N ASP A 226 31.24 -17.37 -15.05
CA ASP A 226 32.62 -17.67 -15.49
C ASP A 226 33.29 -18.77 -14.64
N ALA A 227 32.87 -18.92 -13.39
CA ALA A 227 33.33 -19.99 -12.51
C ALA A 227 32.65 -21.35 -12.77
N LEU A 228 31.43 -21.35 -13.31
CA LEU A 228 30.65 -22.55 -13.61
C LEU A 228 30.91 -23.08 -15.03
N GLU A 229 31.22 -22.21 -15.99
CA GLU A 229 31.55 -22.59 -17.37
C GLU A 229 32.99 -23.07 -17.55
N LYS A 230 33.85 -22.89 -16.54
CA LYS A 230 35.09 -23.68 -16.44
C LYS A 230 34.72 -25.12 -16.09
N GLU A 231 34.33 -25.85 -17.12
CA GLU A 231 34.35 -27.31 -17.16
C GLU A 231 35.62 -27.80 -16.44
N PRO A 232 35.53 -28.77 -15.51
CA PRO A 232 36.67 -29.37 -14.83
C PRO A 232 37.48 -30.27 -15.80
N GLY A 233 37.91 -29.69 -16.90
CA GLY A 233 38.48 -30.32 -18.07
C GLY A 233 39.84 -29.76 -18.44
N GLU A 234 40.73 -29.60 -17.47
CA GLU A 234 42.15 -29.88 -17.71
C GLU A 234 42.84 -30.23 -16.39
N SER A 235 43.15 -31.52 -16.29
CA SER A 235 43.82 -32.21 -15.19
C SER A 235 44.99 -31.40 -14.60
N ALA A 236 44.77 -30.80 -13.43
CA ALA A 236 45.88 -30.57 -12.52
C ALA A 236 46.43 -31.96 -12.12
N PRO A 237 47.75 -32.20 -12.22
CA PRO A 237 48.34 -33.51 -11.99
C PRO A 237 48.03 -34.00 -10.58
N ALA A 238 47.69 -35.28 -10.49
CA ALA A 238 47.39 -36.03 -9.28
C ALA A 238 48.41 -35.76 -8.15
N LYS A 239 48.11 -34.79 -7.29
CA LYS A 239 48.80 -34.63 -6.01
C LYS A 239 48.12 -35.53 -5.00
N GLN A 240 48.77 -36.69 -4.83
CA GLN A 240 48.90 -37.58 -3.68
C GLN A 240 47.73 -37.73 -2.69
N PRO A 241 47.49 -38.96 -2.20
CA PRO A 241 46.45 -39.23 -1.21
C PRO A 241 46.63 -38.32 0.01
N TYR A 242 45.65 -37.45 0.24
CA TYR A 242 45.52 -36.76 1.51
C TYR A 242 45.29 -37.85 2.56
N ILE A 243 46.29 -38.08 3.41
CA ILE A 243 46.11 -38.84 4.64
C ILE A 243 45.02 -38.09 5.41
N ILE A 244 43.85 -38.70 5.54
CA ILE A 244 42.81 -38.25 6.45
C ILE A 244 43.43 -38.42 7.84
N ALA A 245 44.02 -37.34 8.36
CA ALA A 245 44.35 -37.28 9.77
C ALA A 245 43.04 -37.47 10.52
N GLU A 246 43.00 -38.49 11.37
CA GLU A 246 41.87 -38.78 12.23
C GLU A 246 41.38 -37.48 12.90
N PRO A 247 40.06 -37.24 12.96
CA PRO A 247 39.53 -36.06 13.62
C PRO A 247 40.04 -36.08 15.06
N THR A 248 40.94 -35.16 15.37
CA THR A 248 41.35 -34.90 16.74
C THR A 248 40.08 -34.56 17.49
N ILE A 249 39.68 -35.45 18.40
CA ILE A 249 38.57 -35.24 19.32
C ILE A 249 38.92 -33.98 20.12
N ILE A 250 38.38 -32.84 19.69
CA ILE A 250 38.42 -31.60 20.45
C ILE A 250 37.59 -31.89 21.70
N GLN A 251 38.28 -32.11 22.81
CA GLN A 251 37.64 -32.24 24.12
C GLN A 251 36.75 -31.02 24.34
N ALA A 252 35.49 -31.29 24.68
CA ALA A 252 34.50 -30.29 24.96
C ALA A 252 35.08 -29.22 25.91
N PRO A 253 34.94 -27.92 25.61
CA PRO A 253 35.39 -26.89 26.52
C PRO A 253 34.69 -27.10 27.87
N LYS A 254 35.49 -27.17 28.94
CA LYS A 254 35.00 -27.25 30.30
C LYS A 254 33.96 -26.14 30.50
N ARG A 255 32.74 -26.56 30.85
CA ARG A 255 31.66 -25.66 31.29
C ARG A 255 32.25 -24.73 32.35
N TYR A 256 32.35 -23.45 32.02
CA TYR A 256 32.55 -22.42 33.03
C TYR A 256 31.32 -22.43 33.92
N SER A 257 31.49 -22.89 35.16
CA SER A 257 30.54 -22.65 36.23
C SER A 257 30.36 -21.14 36.35
N ARG A 258 29.16 -20.68 36.00
CA ARG A 258 28.72 -19.30 36.22
C ARG A 258 28.81 -19.02 37.72
N PRO A 259 29.60 -18.04 38.19
CA PRO A 259 29.55 -17.64 39.58
C PRO A 259 28.18 -17.01 39.84
N ASP A 260 27.49 -17.57 40.83
CA ASP A 260 26.27 -17.03 41.40
C ASP A 260 26.63 -15.77 42.19
N ASN A 261 26.69 -14.63 41.50
CA ASN A 261 26.88 -13.32 42.12
C ASN A 261 25.50 -12.71 42.34
N ARG A 262 24.79 -13.31 43.29
CA ARG A 262 23.60 -12.75 43.91
C ARG A 262 24.03 -12.36 45.32
N ASP A 263 24.43 -11.10 45.47
CA ASP A 263 24.34 -10.28 46.68
C ASP A 263 25.33 -9.10 46.60
N GLN A 264 24.90 -7.96 47.14
CA GLN A 264 25.61 -6.67 47.27
C GLN A 264 25.56 -5.72 46.06
N TYR A 265 24.38 -5.13 45.85
CA TYR A 265 24.33 -3.70 45.55
C TYR A 265 24.13 -2.96 46.88
N LEU A 266 25.21 -2.36 47.38
CA LEU A 266 25.13 -1.31 48.39
C LEU A 266 24.46 -0.09 47.73
N GLU A 267 23.41 0.42 48.39
CA GLU A 267 22.90 1.77 48.19
C GLU A 267 24.06 2.78 48.24
N SER A 268 24.31 3.44 47.12
CA SER A 268 25.07 4.68 47.09
C SER A 268 24.11 5.82 47.42
N PRO A 269 24.44 6.72 48.36
CA PRO A 269 23.60 7.86 48.65
C PRO A 269 23.57 8.81 47.45
N GLU A 270 22.36 9.16 47.01
CA GLU A 270 22.12 10.24 46.04
C GLU A 270 22.68 11.56 46.60
N GLU A 271 23.80 12.02 46.06
CA GLU A 271 24.21 13.42 46.19
C GLU A 271 23.36 14.26 45.23
N GLU A 272 22.49 15.08 45.81
CA GLU A 272 21.74 16.11 45.10
C GLU A 272 22.70 17.06 44.35
N PRO A 273 22.49 17.29 43.03
CA PRO A 273 23.25 18.29 42.31
C PRO A 273 22.83 19.69 42.79
N LYS A 274 23.71 20.33 43.56
CA LYS A 274 23.63 21.78 43.85
C LYS A 274 23.70 22.57 42.54
N THR A 275 22.53 22.90 42.01
CA THR A 275 22.36 23.81 40.89
C THR A 275 22.74 25.22 41.34
N LYS A 276 23.83 25.75 40.76
CA LYS A 276 24.15 27.18 40.84
C LYS A 276 23.04 27.96 40.13
N PRO A 277 22.52 29.06 40.70
CA PRO A 277 21.54 29.90 40.02
C PRO A 277 22.18 30.50 38.76
N ALA A 278 21.51 30.31 37.63
CA ALA A 278 21.88 30.94 36.36
C ALA A 278 21.85 32.48 36.51
N PRO A 279 22.79 33.21 35.89
CA PRO A 279 22.76 34.67 35.90
C PRO A 279 21.47 35.19 35.25
N TYR A 280 20.81 36.11 35.95
CA TYR A 280 19.63 36.83 35.50
C TYR A 280 19.94 37.60 34.22
N ILE A 281 19.40 37.14 33.09
CA ILE A 281 19.40 37.88 31.82
C ILE A 281 18.14 38.75 31.83
N PRO A 282 18.25 40.09 31.84
CA PRO A 282 17.08 40.96 31.75
C PRO A 282 16.34 40.71 30.42
N PRO A 283 15.00 40.76 30.42
CA PRO A 283 14.21 40.54 29.22
C PRO A 283 14.57 41.57 28.15
N ALA A 284 14.93 41.08 26.96
CA ALA A 284 15.15 41.90 25.79
C ALA A 284 13.92 42.78 25.51
N GLN A 285 14.15 44.08 25.37
CA GLN A 285 13.14 45.04 24.96
C GLN A 285 12.50 44.59 23.66
N LYS A 286 11.16 44.50 23.64
CA LYS A 286 10.38 44.28 22.42
C LYS A 286 10.81 45.30 21.37
N PRO A 287 11.23 44.87 20.16
CA PRO A 287 11.44 45.81 19.07
C PRO A 287 10.12 46.50 18.74
N SER A 288 10.14 47.83 18.78
CA SER A 288 9.06 48.70 18.34
C SER A 288 8.61 48.31 16.93
N ALA A 289 7.29 48.22 16.75
CA ALA A 289 6.68 47.90 15.47
C ALA A 289 7.20 48.85 14.37
N PRO A 290 7.51 48.35 13.16
CA PRO A 290 7.88 49.20 12.04
C PRO A 290 6.69 50.11 11.69
N VAL A 291 6.96 51.41 11.70
CA VAL A 291 6.09 52.46 11.19
C VAL A 291 5.78 52.13 9.73
N GLN A 292 4.51 51.82 9.44
CA GLN A 292 4.05 51.60 8.07
C GLN A 292 4.15 52.94 7.31
N PRO A 293 4.78 52.99 6.13
CA PRO A 293 4.71 54.17 5.29
C PRO A 293 3.28 54.36 4.77
N ALA A 294 2.78 55.59 4.88
CA ALA A 294 1.50 56.01 4.37
C ALA A 294 1.43 55.80 2.85
N TYR A 295 0.65 54.82 2.41
CA TYR A 295 0.26 54.70 1.01
C TYR A 295 -0.82 55.74 0.68
N THR A 296 -0.40 56.84 0.06
CA THR A 296 -1.31 57.72 -0.68
C THR A 296 -1.90 56.93 -1.85
N ARG A 297 -3.20 56.64 -1.79
CA ARG A 297 -3.99 56.10 -2.91
C ARG A 297 -3.94 57.09 -4.09
N PRO A 298 -3.51 56.67 -5.29
CA PRO A 298 -3.80 57.44 -6.49
C PRO A 298 -5.29 57.33 -6.82
N VAL A 299 -5.92 58.49 -6.99
CA VAL A 299 -7.30 58.65 -7.46
C VAL A 299 -7.37 58.09 -8.88
N ALA A 300 -8.02 56.94 -9.06
CA ALA A 300 -8.33 56.39 -10.36
C ALA A 300 -9.51 57.17 -10.96
N SER A 301 -9.23 57.85 -12.06
CA SER A 301 -10.20 58.53 -12.92
C SER A 301 -11.26 57.55 -13.40
N ILE A 302 -12.53 57.90 -13.14
CA ILE A 302 -13.72 57.20 -13.61
C ILE A 302 -13.82 57.39 -15.14
N PRO A 303 -13.82 56.32 -15.96
CA PRO A 303 -14.18 56.44 -17.37
C PRO A 303 -15.70 56.59 -17.53
N PRO A 304 -16.16 57.33 -18.55
CA PRO A 304 -17.58 57.65 -18.75
C PRO A 304 -18.41 56.42 -19.11
N SER A 305 -19.62 56.40 -18.56
CA SER A 305 -20.66 55.40 -18.73
C SER A 305 -21.10 55.30 -20.19
N SER A 306 -20.94 54.12 -20.78
CA SER A 306 -21.60 53.76 -22.05
C SER A 306 -23.05 53.30 -21.80
N PRO A 307 -23.97 53.58 -22.74
CA PRO A 307 -25.41 53.43 -22.54
C PRO A 307 -25.89 51.97 -22.58
N LEU A 308 -26.92 51.71 -21.78
CA LEU A 308 -27.68 50.46 -21.69
C LEU A 308 -28.02 49.89 -23.08
N LYS A 309 -27.52 48.68 -23.35
CA LYS A 309 -28.15 47.78 -24.32
C LYS A 309 -29.26 47.02 -23.61
N GLN A 310 -30.45 47.09 -24.20
CA GLN A 310 -31.66 46.38 -23.80
C GLN A 310 -31.40 44.87 -23.68
N GLU A 311 -31.71 44.33 -22.51
CA GLU A 311 -31.83 42.90 -22.25
C GLU A 311 -32.95 42.32 -23.12
N ALA A 312 -32.59 41.39 -24.00
CA ALA A 312 -33.54 40.52 -24.68
C ALA A 312 -34.13 39.55 -23.65
N GLN A 313 -35.46 39.52 -23.57
CA GLN A 313 -36.24 38.62 -22.74
C GLN A 313 -35.87 37.16 -23.03
N ILE A 314 -35.33 36.48 -22.03
CA ILE A 314 -35.13 35.03 -22.05
C ILE A 314 -36.50 34.37 -21.79
N PRO A 315 -36.99 33.46 -22.66
CA PRO A 315 -38.25 32.76 -22.44
C PRO A 315 -38.15 31.84 -21.22
N VAL A 316 -39.12 31.99 -20.32
CA VAL A 316 -39.32 31.18 -19.12
C VAL A 316 -39.59 29.72 -19.53
N PRO A 317 -38.85 28.73 -19.03
CA PRO A 317 -39.15 27.32 -19.31
C PRO A 317 -40.47 26.90 -18.64
N PRO A 318 -41.29 26.06 -19.30
CA PRO A 318 -42.57 25.63 -18.76
C PRO A 318 -42.40 24.75 -17.51
N LYS A 319 -43.27 25.02 -16.54
CA LYS A 319 -43.41 24.35 -15.25
C LYS A 319 -43.60 22.83 -15.43
N PRO A 320 -42.84 21.97 -14.74
CA PRO A 320 -43.02 20.53 -14.86
C PRO A 320 -44.37 20.09 -14.27
N THR A 321 -45.14 19.38 -15.09
CA THR A 321 -46.41 18.74 -14.73
C THR A 321 -46.16 17.63 -13.72
N PRO A 322 -46.98 17.50 -12.65
CA PRO A 322 -46.86 16.39 -11.70
C PRO A 322 -47.16 15.05 -12.39
N PRO A 323 -46.47 13.96 -12.00
CA PRO A 323 -46.73 12.63 -12.56
C PRO A 323 -48.12 12.14 -12.13
N SER A 324 -48.89 11.68 -13.13
CA SER A 324 -50.17 10.99 -12.94
C SER A 324 -49.99 9.77 -12.04
N VAL A 325 -50.74 9.75 -10.95
CA VAL A 325 -50.96 8.60 -10.07
C VAL A 325 -51.66 7.52 -10.89
N GLN A 326 -50.95 6.45 -11.25
CA GLN A 326 -51.55 5.22 -11.76
C GLN A 326 -52.18 4.45 -10.60
N GLN A 327 -53.47 4.14 -10.75
CA GLN A 327 -54.23 3.26 -9.87
C GLN A 327 -53.61 1.84 -9.88
N PRO A 328 -53.55 1.15 -8.72
CA PRO A 328 -53.12 -0.23 -8.68
C PRO A 328 -54.19 -1.16 -9.27
N ALA A 329 -53.75 -2.02 -10.18
CA ALA A 329 -54.53 -3.11 -10.74
C ALA A 329 -54.83 -4.21 -9.70
N SER A 330 -55.98 -4.83 -9.88
CA SER A 330 -56.62 -5.91 -9.09
C SER A 330 -55.73 -7.13 -8.76
N PRO A 331 -56.10 -7.91 -7.72
CA PRO A 331 -55.26 -8.95 -7.15
C PRO A 331 -55.23 -10.24 -7.98
N ARG A 332 -54.05 -10.85 -8.12
CA ARG A 332 -53.84 -12.20 -8.64
C ARG A 332 -54.20 -13.27 -7.58
N PRO A 333 -54.64 -14.47 -8.00
CA PRO A 333 -55.11 -15.51 -7.11
C PRO A 333 -53.97 -16.22 -6.35
N ALA A 334 -54.35 -16.73 -5.17
CA ALA A 334 -53.50 -17.41 -4.20
C ALA A 334 -52.79 -18.65 -4.78
N PHE A 335 -51.48 -18.72 -4.56
CA PHE A 335 -50.71 -19.96 -4.68
C PHE A 335 -50.71 -20.67 -3.32
N SER A 336 -51.12 -21.94 -3.34
CA SER A 336 -51.07 -22.87 -2.22
C SER A 336 -49.62 -23.09 -1.73
N PRO A 337 -49.37 -23.19 -0.41
CA PRO A 337 -48.07 -23.56 0.09
C PRO A 337 -47.83 -25.07 -0.06
N ALA A 338 -46.73 -25.43 -0.73
CA ALA A 338 -46.19 -26.78 -0.73
C ALA A 338 -45.64 -27.13 0.67
N GLN A 339 -45.95 -28.33 1.12
CA GLN A 339 -45.56 -28.90 2.40
C GLN A 339 -44.03 -29.00 2.54
N GLN A 340 -43.49 -28.48 3.64
CA GLN A 340 -42.11 -28.75 4.04
C GLN A 340 -42.02 -30.14 4.70
N PRO A 341 -41.00 -30.96 4.37
CA PRO A 341 -40.77 -32.22 5.06
C PRO A 341 -40.17 -31.98 6.46
N THR A 342 -40.75 -32.67 7.44
CA THR A 342 -40.38 -32.71 8.84
C THR A 342 -38.97 -33.28 9.03
N PRO A 343 -38.10 -32.68 9.88
CA PRO A 343 -36.84 -33.30 10.25
C PRO A 343 -37.07 -34.46 11.24
N GLN A 344 -36.61 -35.65 10.87
CA GLN A 344 -36.56 -36.82 11.75
C GLN A 344 -35.48 -36.62 12.82
N ILE A 345 -35.91 -36.77 14.09
CA ILE A 345 -35.06 -36.81 15.27
C ILE A 345 -34.48 -38.23 15.40
N PRO A 346 -33.14 -38.42 15.45
CA PRO A 346 -32.58 -39.73 15.75
C PRO A 346 -32.76 -40.09 17.23
N GLN A 347 -33.31 -41.27 17.48
CA GLN A 347 -33.38 -41.89 18.81
C GLN A 347 -31.97 -42.24 19.35
N PRO A 348 -31.74 -42.16 20.66
CA PRO A 348 -30.50 -42.62 21.30
C PRO A 348 -30.54 -44.14 21.54
N GLN A 349 -29.49 -44.86 21.12
CA GLN A 349 -29.26 -46.24 21.54
C GLN A 349 -28.44 -46.29 22.83
N PRO A 350 -28.77 -47.18 23.78
CA PRO A 350 -27.92 -47.48 24.92
C PRO A 350 -27.06 -48.73 24.64
N HIS A 351 -25.80 -48.72 25.09
CA HIS A 351 -25.15 -49.79 25.87
C HIS A 351 -23.61 -49.66 25.90
N SER A 352 -23.11 -49.40 27.11
CA SER A 352 -22.24 -50.29 27.90
C SER A 352 -21.02 -51.02 27.26
N GLN A 353 -19.87 -50.70 27.86
CA GLN A 353 -18.74 -51.56 28.29
C GLN A 353 -17.42 -51.62 27.49
N PRO A 354 -16.28 -51.81 28.21
CA PRO A 354 -14.94 -51.42 27.76
C PRO A 354 -14.11 -52.60 27.25
N ALA A 355 -13.35 -52.39 26.18
CA ALA A 355 -12.39 -53.38 25.68
C ALA A 355 -10.99 -52.78 25.47
N LYS A 356 -10.09 -53.29 26.30
CA LYS A 356 -8.67 -53.64 26.12
C LYS A 356 -7.90 -53.05 24.90
N LYS A 357 -6.76 -52.44 25.25
CA LYS A 357 -5.64 -52.07 24.38
C LYS A 357 -5.21 -53.22 23.43
N ALA A 358 -5.20 -52.93 22.14
CA ALA A 358 -4.45 -53.67 21.13
C ALA A 358 -3.76 -52.67 20.18
N ALA A 359 -2.57 -53.06 19.71
CA ALA A 359 -1.62 -52.28 18.92
C ALA A 359 -2.17 -51.87 17.52
N PRO A 360 -1.66 -50.80 16.90
CA PRO A 360 -2.19 -50.30 15.64
C PRO A 360 -1.83 -51.23 14.48
N GLN A 361 -2.85 -51.81 13.84
CA GLN A 361 -2.74 -52.39 12.51
C GLN A 361 -3.05 -51.32 11.46
N PHE A 362 -2.11 -51.10 10.54
CA PHE A 362 -2.30 -50.28 9.35
C PHE A 362 -3.27 -50.98 8.40
N PHE A 363 -4.53 -50.54 8.38
CA PHE A 363 -5.49 -50.87 7.33
C PHE A 363 -5.43 -49.80 6.24
N SER A 364 -4.91 -50.17 5.07
CA SER A 364 -5.06 -49.39 3.84
C SER A 364 -6.53 -49.42 3.42
N GLN A 365 -7.23 -48.28 3.53
CA GLN A 365 -8.56 -48.15 2.96
C GLN A 365 -8.47 -48.04 1.42
N PRO A 366 -9.34 -48.72 0.66
CA PRO A 366 -9.47 -48.48 -0.77
C PRO A 366 -10.06 -47.07 -1.02
N ALA A 367 -9.47 -46.35 -1.97
CA ALA A 367 -9.87 -45.00 -2.34
C ALA A 367 -11.35 -44.94 -2.77
N PRO A 368 -12.11 -43.90 -2.38
CA PRO A 368 -13.47 -43.72 -2.84
C PRO A 368 -13.49 -43.41 -4.35
N ASN A 369 -14.39 -44.09 -5.07
CA ASN A 369 -14.64 -43.85 -6.50
C ASN A 369 -15.01 -42.39 -6.74
N LEU A 370 -14.12 -41.65 -7.41
CA LEU A 370 -14.42 -40.31 -7.93
C LEU A 370 -15.50 -40.41 -9.03
N PRO A 371 -16.53 -39.56 -9.01
CA PRO A 371 -17.49 -39.45 -10.11
C PRO A 371 -16.78 -38.94 -11.38
N LYS A 372 -17.09 -39.57 -12.51
CA LYS A 372 -16.61 -39.18 -13.84
C LYS A 372 -17.01 -37.72 -14.13
N ILE A 373 -16.00 -36.88 -14.35
CA ILE A 373 -16.16 -35.50 -14.81
C ILE A 373 -16.71 -35.54 -16.24
N PRO A 374 -17.82 -34.86 -16.57
CA PRO A 374 -18.30 -34.78 -17.94
C PRO A 374 -17.27 -34.07 -18.83
N GLN A 375 -16.93 -34.70 -19.96
CA GLN A 375 -16.08 -34.11 -20.99
C GLN A 375 -16.76 -32.85 -21.53
N TYR A 376 -16.08 -31.71 -21.37
CA TYR A 376 -16.47 -30.44 -21.98
C TYR A 376 -16.04 -30.48 -23.44
N GLU A 377 -17.00 -30.57 -24.37
CA GLU A 377 -16.73 -30.26 -25.78
C GLU A 377 -16.51 -28.75 -25.91
N PRO A 378 -15.38 -28.30 -26.46
CA PRO A 378 -15.13 -26.88 -26.66
C PRO A 378 -16.13 -26.33 -27.70
N PRO A 379 -16.73 -25.15 -27.46
CA PRO A 379 -17.63 -24.53 -28.41
C PRO A 379 -16.90 -24.21 -29.72
N HIS A 380 -17.53 -24.58 -30.84
CA HIS A 380 -17.05 -24.26 -32.18
C HIS A 380 -16.78 -22.76 -32.31
N ALA A 381 -15.55 -22.43 -32.74
CA ALA A 381 -15.17 -21.07 -33.07
C ALA A 381 -16.08 -20.54 -34.20
N PRO A 382 -16.64 -19.32 -34.07
CA PRO A 382 -17.38 -18.71 -35.16
C PRO A 382 -16.46 -18.51 -36.37
N GLN A 383 -16.92 -18.95 -37.54
CA GLN A 383 -16.26 -18.70 -38.82
C GLN A 383 -16.08 -17.19 -39.01
N GLN A 384 -14.83 -16.76 -39.12
CA GLN A 384 -14.48 -15.38 -39.45
C GLN A 384 -14.74 -15.15 -40.94
N ASP A 385 -15.64 -14.21 -41.26
CA ASP A 385 -15.76 -13.66 -42.60
C ASP A 385 -14.43 -13.01 -43.04
N PRO A 386 -14.06 -13.10 -44.34
CA PRO A 386 -12.85 -12.46 -44.84
C PRO A 386 -12.91 -10.94 -44.65
N PRO A 387 -11.78 -10.30 -44.29
CA PRO A 387 -11.75 -8.88 -43.98
C PRO A 387 -12.08 -8.06 -45.24
N ARG A 388 -13.13 -7.23 -45.15
CA ARG A 388 -13.37 -6.15 -46.10
C ARG A 388 -12.21 -5.17 -46.04
N GLN A 389 -11.52 -5.01 -47.17
CA GLN A 389 -10.48 -4.00 -47.35
C GLN A 389 -11.09 -2.61 -47.12
N ALA A 390 -10.57 -1.89 -46.12
CA ALA A 390 -10.89 -0.48 -45.92
C ALA A 390 -10.20 0.36 -47.02
N PRO A 391 -10.85 1.42 -47.52
CA PRO A 391 -10.24 2.31 -48.51
C PRO A 391 -9.02 3.03 -47.91
N VAL A 392 -7.93 3.00 -48.66
CA VAL A 392 -6.65 3.64 -48.32
C VAL A 392 -6.86 5.16 -48.22
N PRO A 393 -6.58 5.80 -47.08
CA PRO A 393 -6.63 7.26 -46.99
C PRO A 393 -5.50 7.84 -47.84
N GLN A 394 -5.87 8.72 -48.78
CA GLN A 394 -4.92 9.49 -49.58
C GLN A 394 -4.19 10.48 -48.67
N SER A 395 -2.92 10.22 -48.41
CA SER A 395 -2.03 11.14 -47.70
C SER A 395 -1.87 12.43 -48.52
N PRO A 396 -1.89 13.62 -47.90
CA PRO A 396 -1.54 14.86 -48.58
C PRO A 396 -0.07 14.81 -49.01
N TYR A 397 0.15 15.12 -50.28
CA TYR A 397 1.45 15.20 -50.92
C TYR A 397 2.33 16.21 -50.18
N LEU A 398 3.42 15.76 -49.57
CA LEU A 398 4.47 16.64 -49.03
C LEU A 398 5.50 16.88 -50.13
N GLU A 399 5.68 18.14 -50.51
CA GLU A 399 6.71 18.55 -51.46
C GLU A 399 8.12 18.25 -50.90
N PRO A 400 9.07 17.83 -51.74
CA PRO A 400 10.45 17.61 -51.33
C PRO A 400 11.13 18.93 -50.94
N ILE A 401 11.64 18.98 -49.71
CA ILE A 401 12.41 20.12 -49.19
C ILE A 401 13.72 20.22 -49.98
N ASN A 402 13.91 21.35 -50.65
CA ASN A 402 15.16 21.68 -51.33
C ASN A 402 16.23 22.08 -50.30
N VAL A 403 17.42 21.48 -50.43
CA VAL A 403 18.55 21.54 -49.47
C VAL A 403 19.31 22.89 -49.35
N PRO A 404 19.09 24.00 -50.11
CA PRO A 404 19.97 25.17 -49.97
C PRO A 404 19.73 26.09 -48.75
N ASP A 405 18.64 25.94 -47.99
CA ASP A 405 18.26 26.91 -46.94
C ASP A 405 18.65 26.52 -45.51
N LEU A 406 19.60 25.59 -45.34
CA LEU A 406 20.13 25.27 -44.00
C LEU A 406 21.12 26.37 -43.55
N PRO A 407 20.86 27.05 -42.41
CA PRO A 407 21.78 28.04 -41.87
C PRO A 407 23.10 27.38 -41.48
N LYS A 408 24.21 27.96 -41.96
CA LYS A 408 25.58 27.54 -41.66
C LYS A 408 25.78 27.45 -40.15
N THR A 409 26.03 26.23 -39.67
CA THR A 409 26.36 25.94 -38.29
C THR A 409 27.68 26.62 -37.92
N SER A 410 27.61 27.56 -36.99
CA SER A 410 28.78 28.17 -36.34
C SER A 410 29.57 27.11 -35.59
N SER A 411 30.89 27.10 -35.78
CA SER A 411 31.83 26.21 -35.10
C SER A 411 31.66 26.23 -33.57
N PRO A 412 31.80 25.08 -32.90
CA PRO A 412 31.67 25.01 -31.44
C PRO A 412 32.79 25.80 -30.77
N ALA A 413 32.38 26.65 -29.81
CA ALA A 413 33.29 27.42 -28.98
C ALA A 413 34.19 26.49 -28.15
N LYS A 414 35.45 26.91 -28.01
CA LYS A 414 36.50 26.28 -27.20
C LYS A 414 35.99 26.08 -25.76
N PRO A 415 36.17 24.89 -25.16
CA PRO A 415 35.76 24.65 -23.77
C PRO A 415 36.52 25.59 -22.82
N GLU A 416 35.77 26.34 -22.01
CA GLU A 416 36.33 27.09 -20.88
C GLU A 416 36.84 26.11 -19.81
N PRO A 417 37.98 26.41 -19.15
CA PRO A 417 38.51 25.57 -18.09
C PRO A 417 37.61 25.60 -16.85
N ASP A 418 37.35 24.43 -16.28
CA ASP A 418 36.53 24.26 -15.09
C ASP A 418 37.02 25.13 -13.90
N PRO A 419 36.09 25.71 -13.13
CA PRO A 419 36.43 26.47 -11.93
C PRO A 419 37.09 25.55 -10.90
N ARG A 420 38.34 25.88 -10.53
CA ARG A 420 39.05 25.24 -9.42
C ARG A 420 38.24 25.43 -8.13
N ILE A 421 37.69 24.34 -7.61
CA ILE A 421 37.14 24.27 -6.26
C ILE A 421 38.33 24.41 -5.29
N GLN A 422 38.51 25.61 -4.74
CA GLN A 422 39.39 25.80 -3.59
C GLN A 422 38.76 25.07 -2.41
N GLY A 423 39.32 23.91 -2.07
CA GLY A 423 38.95 23.17 -0.87
C GLY A 423 39.21 24.01 0.37
N ASN A 424 38.17 24.22 1.18
CA ASN A 424 38.31 24.71 2.55
C ASN A 424 39.09 23.67 3.36
N ILE A 425 40.39 23.89 3.50
CA ILE A 425 41.20 23.21 4.50
C ILE A 425 40.84 23.86 5.84
N VAL A 426 40.10 23.13 6.67
CA VAL A 426 39.86 23.50 8.07
C VAL A 426 41.14 23.17 8.85
N ASP A 427 41.86 24.21 9.29
CA ASP A 427 43.05 24.08 10.13
C ASP A 427 42.63 23.78 11.57
N LEU A 428 42.84 22.53 12.02
CA LEU A 428 42.44 22.01 13.32
C LEU A 428 43.43 22.33 14.46
N LYS A 429 44.34 23.28 14.28
CA LYS A 429 45.41 23.56 15.27
C LYS A 429 45.00 24.30 16.55
N ASN A 430 43.73 24.63 16.77
CA ASN A 430 43.32 25.46 17.91
C ASN A 430 42.24 24.84 18.83
N ILE A 431 42.14 23.51 18.91
CA ILE A 431 41.25 22.84 19.88
C ILE A 431 42.07 22.34 21.07
N GLU A 432 42.54 23.25 21.92
CA GLU A 432 42.84 22.98 23.33
C GLU A 432 42.49 24.24 24.14
N LYS A 433 41.40 24.16 24.92
CA LYS A 433 41.20 24.86 26.20
C LYS A 433 39.98 24.33 26.94
#